data_AF-A0AAV0Y7N4-F1
#
_entry.id   AF-A0AAV0Y7N4-F1
#
_cell.length_a   1.000
_cell.length_b   1.000
_cell.length_c   1.000
_cell.angle_alpha   90.00
_cell.angle_beta   90.00
_cell.angle_gamma   90.00
#
_symmetry.space_group_name_H-M   'P 1'
#
loop_
_entity.id
_entity.type
_entity.pdbx_description
1 polymer ?
#
loop_
_entity_poly.entity_id
_entity_poly.type
_entity_poly.pdbx_seq_one_letter_code
_entity_poly.pdbx_strand_id
1 'polypeptide(L)' 'MHKSRVQRKFLSFAAYLLNIEHKPHDYDPVIDRLGLQSLADRRITINKVFLVKLINGSIDCPELLSKF' A
#
# COMPACT_ATOMS: atom_id res chain seq x y z
N MET A 1 0.47 -0.94 12.06
CA MET A 1 -0.70 -1.86 12.09
C MET A 1 -2.05 -1.23 11.69
N HIS A 2 -2.25 0.11 11.68
CA HIS A 2 -3.57 0.72 11.41
C HIS A 2 -4.02 0.70 9.93
N LYS A 3 -3.13 0.98 8.96
CA LYS A 3 -3.48 1.09 7.52
C LYS A 3 -3.95 -0.22 6.89
N SER A 4 -3.43 -1.36 7.35
CA SER A 4 -3.84 -2.69 6.91
C SER A 4 -5.31 -3.00 7.24
N ARG A 5 -5.89 -2.35 8.26
CA ARG A 5 -7.29 -2.58 8.66
C ARG A 5 -8.28 -1.92 7.70
N VAL A 6 -7.96 -0.72 7.21
CA VAL A 6 -8.81 -0.01 6.24
C VAL A 6 -8.89 -0.79 4.93
N GLN A 7 -7.73 -1.22 4.41
CA GLN A 7 -7.70 -2.01 3.17
C GLN A 7 -8.43 -3.35 3.33
N ARG A 8 -8.24 -4.06 4.44
CA ARG A 8 -8.94 -5.33 4.70
C ARG A 8 -10.47 -5.15 4.77
N LYS A 9 -10.96 -4.07 5.41
CA LYS A 9 -12.40 -3.76 5.43
C LYS A 9 -12.94 -3.49 4.03
N PHE A 10 -12.21 -2.70 3.23
CA PHE A 10 -12.59 -2.42 1.85
C PHE A 10 -12.64 -3.72 1.01
N LEU A 11 -11.59 -4.55 1.08
CA LEU A 11 -11.51 -5.80 0.32
C LEU A 11 -12.59 -6.80 0.75
N SER A 12 -12.89 -6.88 2.04
CA SER A 12 -14.00 -7.70 2.55
C SER A 12 -15.34 -7.26 1.98
N PHE A 13 -15.61 -5.95 1.98
CA PHE A 13 -16.83 -5.40 1.40
C PHE A 13 -16.91 -5.61 -0.11
N ALA A 14 -15.80 -5.41 -0.83
CA ALA A 14 -15.74 -5.61 -2.27
C ALA A 14 -15.94 -7.08 -2.66
N ALA A 15 -15.34 -8.01 -1.91
CA ALA A 15 -15.52 -9.44 -2.11
C ALA A 15 -16.98 -9.87 -1.93
N TYR A 16 -17.65 -9.34 -0.91
CA TYR A 16 -19.07 -9.55 -0.68
C TYR A 16 -19.92 -8.99 -1.84
N LEU A 17 -19.70 -7.73 -2.23
CA LEU A 17 -20.49 -7.06 -3.26
C LEU A 17 -20.34 -7.68 -4.65
N LEU A 18 -19.14 -8.17 -4.97
CA LEU A 18 -18.78 -8.71 -6.29
C LEU A 18 -18.81 -10.24 -6.34
N ASN A 19 -19.21 -10.89 -5.24
CA ASN A 19 -19.25 -12.34 -5.09
C ASN A 19 -17.91 -13.03 -5.45
N ILE A 20 -16.81 -12.48 -4.93
CA ILE A 20 -15.46 -13.03 -5.15
C ILE A 20 -15.15 -14.01 -4.02
N GLU A 21 -15.04 -15.30 -4.37
CA GLU A 21 -14.58 -16.33 -3.45
C GLU A 21 -13.13 -16.09 -3.03
N HIS A 22 -12.89 -16.18 -1.74
CA HIS A 22 -11.57 -16.05 -1.14
C HIS A 22 -11.54 -16.74 0.22
N LYS A 23 -10.35 -17.14 0.67
CA LYS A 23 -10.20 -17.73 2.01
C LYS A 23 -10.30 -16.64 3.07
N PRO A 24 -10.72 -16.98 4.31
CA PRO A 24 -10.71 -16.02 5.40
C PRO A 24 -9.35 -15.34 5.56
N HIS A 25 -9.35 -14.00 5.53
CA HIS A 25 -8.17 -13.13 5.67
C HIS A 25 -7.15 -13.14 4.51
N ASP A 26 -7.36 -13.97 3.51
CA ASP A 26 -6.62 -13.99 2.26
C ASP A 26 -7.41 -13.19 1.21
N TYR A 27 -6.97 -11.96 0.96
CA TYR A 27 -7.64 -11.06 0.03
C TYR A 27 -6.89 -10.90 -1.29
N ASP A 28 -5.85 -11.70 -1.53
CA ASP A 28 -5.06 -11.63 -2.75
C ASP A 28 -5.92 -11.86 -4.01
N PRO A 29 -6.86 -12.82 -4.04
CA PRO A 29 -7.78 -12.97 -5.18
C PRO A 29 -8.62 -11.72 -5.46
N VAL A 30 -9.01 -10.98 -4.41
CA VAL A 30 -9.82 -9.77 -4.52
C VAL A 30 -8.96 -8.61 -5.03
N ILE A 31 -7.72 -8.52 -4.56
CA ILE A 31 -6.74 -7.53 -5.02
C ILE A 31 -6.46 -7.73 -6.51
N ASP A 32 -6.18 -8.96 -6.93
CA ASP A 32 -5.88 -9.31 -8.31
C ASP A 32 -7.07 -9.06 -9.23
N ARG A 33 -8.27 -9.47 -8.82
CA ARG A 33 -9.51 -9.27 -9.58
C ARG A 33 -9.82 -7.79 -9.83
N LEU A 34 -9.44 -6.92 -8.88
CA LEU A 34 -9.66 -5.48 -8.96
C LEU A 34 -8.46 -4.71 -9.54
N GLY A 35 -7.36 -5.40 -9.88
CA GLY A 35 -6.12 -4.77 -10.35
C GLY A 35 -5.50 -3.82 -9.32
N LEU A 36 -5.70 -4.09 -8.03
CA LEU A 36 -5.20 -3.26 -6.94
C LEU A 36 -3.79 -3.67 -6.54
N GLN A 37 -3.07 -2.78 -5.87
CA GLN A 37 -1.85 -3.11 -5.15
C GLN A 37 -2.09 -2.97 -3.66
N SER A 38 -1.38 -3.76 -2.85
CA SER A 38 -1.49 -3.61 -1.41
C SER A 38 -0.96 -2.24 -0.96
N LEU A 39 -1.57 -1.67 0.09
CA LEU A 39 -1.06 -0.43 0.69
C LEU A 39 0.36 -0.61 1.24
N ALA A 40 0.73 -1.84 1.60
CA ALA A 40 2.09 -2.16 2.02
C ALA A 40 3.07 -2.04 0.84
N ASP A 41 2.75 -2.64 -0.29
CA ASP A 41 3.59 -2.61 -1.50
C ASP A 41 3.71 -1.20 -2.05
N ARG A 42 2.60 -0.46 -2.14
CA ARG A 42 2.59 0.95 -2.54
C ARG A 42 3.50 1.79 -1.64
N ARG A 43 3.48 1.55 -0.33
CA ARG A 43 4.35 2.26 0.61
C ARG A 43 5.82 1.90 0.40
N ILE A 44 6.14 0.62 0.17
CA ILE A 44 7.51 0.19 -0.13
C ILE A 44 8.00 0.88 -1.41
N THR A 45 7.20 0.89 -2.47
CA THR A 45 7.53 1.54 -3.74
C THR A 45 7.76 3.04 -3.56
N ILE A 46 6.84 3.73 -2.88
CA ILE A 46 6.97 5.18 -2.63
C ILE A 46 8.21 5.48 -1.78
N ASN A 47 8.48 4.69 -0.74
CA ASN A 47 9.66 4.87 0.10
C ASN A 47 10.96 4.66 -0.69
N LYS A 48 11.01 3.66 -1.59
CA LYS A 48 12.16 3.46 -2.49
C LYS A 48 12.36 4.67 -3.40
N VAL A 49 11.31 5.14 -4.06
CA VAL A 49 11.36 6.33 -4.93
C VAL A 49 11.82 7.55 -4.14
N PHE A 50 11.29 7.73 -2.93
CA PHE A 50 11.67 8.82 -2.05
C PHE A 50 13.17 8.79 -1.72
N LEU A 51 13.69 7.64 -1.29
CA LEU A 51 15.11 7.49 -0.95
C LEU A 51 16.02 7.73 -2.17
N VAL A 52 15.65 7.21 -3.34
CA VAL A 52 16.42 7.46 -4.58
C VAL A 52 16.47 8.95 -4.90
N LYS A 53 15.31 9.62 -4.83
CA LYS A 53 15.21 11.07 -5.09
C LYS A 53 15.95 11.92 -4.07
N LEU A 54 16.05 11.44 -2.83
CA LEU A 54 16.80 12.10 -1.78
C LEU A 54 18.31 11.96 -2.03
N ILE A 55 18.78 10.74 -2.32
CA ILE A 55 20.21 10.45 -2.56
C ILE A 55 20.73 11.16 -3.81
N ASN A 56 19.94 11.23 -4.88
CA ASN A 56 20.36 11.85 -6.13
C ASN A 56 20.15 13.38 -6.14
N GLY A 57 19.74 13.98 -5.02
CA GLY A 57 19.51 15.43 -4.90
C GLY A 57 18.32 15.96 -5.68
N SER A 58 17.43 15.11 -6.22
CA SER A 58 16.21 15.54 -6.92
C SER A 58 15.13 16.04 -5.96
N ILE A 59 15.18 15.63 -4.69
CA ILE A 59 14.39 16.19 -3.60
C ILE A 59 15.37 16.66 -2.54
N ASP A 60 15.30 17.94 -2.21
CA ASP A 60 16.00 18.50 -1.08
C ASP A 60 15.00 18.79 0.04
N CYS A 61 15.14 18.10 1.17
CA CYS A 61 14.23 18.23 2.30
C CYS A 61 15.03 18.35 3.60
N PRO A 62 15.72 19.48 3.80
CA PRO A 62 16.62 19.68 4.93
C PRO A 62 15.92 19.56 6.29
N GLU A 63 14.63 19.93 6.38
CA GLU A 63 13.82 19.80 7.60
C GLU A 63 13.53 18.35 7.99
N LEU A 64 13.50 17.43 7.03
CA LEU A 64 13.31 16.02 7.28
C LEU A 64 14.63 15.36 7.67
N LEU A 65 15.72 15.76 7.03
CA LEU A 65 17.07 15.28 7.33
C LEU A 65 17.59 15.77 8.68
N SER A 66 17.23 16.99 9.09
CA SER A 66 17.65 17.56 10.38
C SER A 66 17.02 16.90 11.61
N LYS A 67 16.06 16.00 11.41
CA LYS A 67 15.41 15.20 12.46
C LYS A 67 16.01 13.79 12.61
N PHE A 68 16.97 13.44 11.76
CA PHE A 68 17.84 12.27 11.90
C PHE A 68 19.19 12.69 12.47
#